data_AF-A0AAV5FEK8-F1
#
_entry.id   AF-A0AAV5FEK8-F1
#
_cell.length_a   1.000
_cell.length_b   1.000
_cell.length_c   1.000
_cell.angle_alpha   90.00
_cell.angle_beta   90.00
_cell.angle_gamma   90.00
#
_symmetry.space_group_name_H-M   'P 1'
#
loop_
_entity.id
_entity.type
_entity.pdbx_description
1 polymer ?
#
loop_
_entity_poly.entity_id
_entity_poly.type
_entity_poly.pdbx_seq_one_letter_code
_entity_poly.pdbx_strand_id
1 'polypeptide(L)'
;MVRHPNIVQLYEVMATKTKIYFVLEHVRGGELFNKVQRGRLKEDAARKYFQQLICAVDFCHSRGVYHRDLKPENLLLDENSNLKVSDFGLSALAECKRQDGLLHTTCGTPAYVAPEVINRKGYDGAKADIWSCGVILFVLLAGFLPFHDKNLMDMYKKIGKAEFKCPGWFSIDVRRLLVRILDPNPNTRISMEKIMENPWFRKGLDAKLLKHNFQVKAFDIISLSTGLDLSGMFEESEKKRESKFTSTSTASTIISKIEDIAKSLRLKLTKKDGGLLKMEGSKFGRKGVMGIDAEIFEVTPNFHLVELKKTNGDTLEYQKVLNQEMRPALKDIVWAWQGEQPKHQQQESC
;
A
#
# COMPACT_ATOMS: atom_id res chain seq x y z
N MET A 1 11.44 -5.88 -17.46
CA MET A 1 12.52 -5.50 -16.52
C MET A 1 12.46 -3.98 -16.32
N VAL A 2 12.30 -3.53 -15.07
CA VAL A 2 12.09 -2.13 -14.67
C VAL A 2 13.43 -1.40 -14.78
N ARG A 3 13.63 -0.52 -15.78
CA ARG A 3 14.82 0.33 -15.90
C ARG A 3 14.42 1.79 -15.89
N HIS A 4 14.89 2.53 -14.90
CA HIS A 4 14.71 3.96 -14.78
C HIS A 4 16.02 4.57 -14.26
N PRO A 5 16.50 5.71 -14.80
CA PRO A 5 17.77 6.30 -14.39
C PRO A 5 17.83 6.63 -12.89
N ASN A 6 16.70 6.94 -12.26
CA ASN A 6 16.62 7.28 -10.83
C ASN A 6 16.13 6.14 -9.93
N ILE A 7 16.15 4.89 -10.40
CA ILE A 7 15.85 3.70 -9.58
C ILE A 7 17.09 2.80 -9.58
N VAL A 8 17.44 2.24 -8.41
CA VAL A 8 18.52 1.26 -8.28
C VAL A 8 18.19 0.02 -9.11
N GLN A 9 19.07 -0.33 -10.05
CA GLN A 9 18.83 -1.47 -10.93
C GLN A 9 19.08 -2.80 -10.19
N LEU A 10 18.13 -3.72 -10.29
CA LEU A 10 18.34 -5.13 -9.98
C LEU A 10 18.99 -5.82 -11.19
N TYR A 11 20.20 -6.33 -11.02
CA TYR A 11 20.92 -7.06 -12.06
C TYR A 11 20.52 -8.53 -12.08
N GLU A 12 20.50 -9.17 -10.92
CA GLU A 12 20.27 -10.61 -10.81
C GLU A 12 19.66 -10.98 -9.45
N VAL A 13 18.86 -12.06 -9.44
CA VAL A 13 18.38 -12.71 -8.22
C VAL A 13 18.94 -14.12 -8.19
N MET A 14 19.72 -14.43 -7.16
CA MET A 14 20.26 -15.77 -6.94
C MET A 14 19.56 -16.39 -5.74
N ALA A 15 19.35 -17.70 -5.75
CA ALA A 15 18.72 -18.39 -4.64
C ALA A 15 19.50 -19.67 -4.28
N THR A 16 19.57 -19.93 -2.98
CA THR A 16 19.98 -21.22 -2.42
C THR A 16 18.80 -21.83 -1.67
N LYS A 17 18.97 -23.04 -1.12
CA LYS A 17 17.93 -23.70 -0.32
C LYS A 17 17.45 -22.85 0.87
N THR A 18 18.29 -21.92 1.36
CA THR A 18 18.03 -21.17 2.60
C THR A 18 18.06 -19.66 2.43
N LYS A 19 18.56 -19.13 1.30
CA LYS A 19 18.79 -17.69 1.13
C LYS A 19 18.44 -17.24 -0.28
N ILE A 20 18.01 -15.99 -0.39
CA ILE A 20 17.85 -15.26 -1.65
C ILE A 20 18.83 -14.10 -1.62
N TYR A 21 19.59 -13.93 -2.71
CA TYR A 21 20.57 -12.88 -2.89
C TYR A 21 20.09 -11.96 -4.02
N PHE A 22 20.05 -10.66 -3.76
CA PHE A 22 19.73 -9.65 -4.75
C PHE A 22 21.01 -8.93 -5.15
N VAL A 23 21.41 -9.03 -6.42
CA VAL A 23 22.56 -8.32 -6.98
C VAL A 23 22.05 -6.98 -7.51
N LEU A 24 22.34 -5.91 -6.78
CA LEU A 24 21.83 -4.55 -7.06
C LEU A 24 22.95 -3.63 -7.58
N GLU A 25 22.55 -2.56 -8.27
CA GLU A 25 23.43 -1.44 -8.61
C GLU A 25 24.07 -0.83 -7.36
N HIS A 26 25.39 -0.72 -7.35
CA HIS A 26 26.13 -0.08 -6.27
C HIS A 26 26.19 1.44 -6.48
N VAL A 27 25.53 2.18 -5.58
CA VAL A 27 25.44 3.65 -5.63
C VAL A 27 26.46 4.28 -4.68
N ARG A 28 27.48 4.95 -5.24
CA ARG A 28 28.67 5.40 -4.50
C ARG A 28 28.57 6.75 -3.78
N GLY A 29 27.59 7.59 -4.10
CA GLY A 29 27.47 8.95 -3.54
C GLY A 29 26.78 9.02 -2.18
N GLY A 30 26.39 7.87 -1.60
CA GLY A 30 25.77 7.78 -0.28
C GLY A 30 24.35 8.34 -0.23
N GLU A 31 23.83 8.56 0.98
CA GLU A 31 22.47 9.04 1.20
C GLU A 31 22.29 10.53 0.87
N LEU A 32 21.17 10.87 0.24
CA LEU A 32 20.78 12.26 -0.05
C LEU A 32 20.78 13.13 1.21
N PHE A 33 20.35 12.58 2.35
CA PHE A 33 20.20 13.31 3.59
C PHE A 33 21.54 13.71 4.23
N ASN A 34 22.66 13.10 3.83
CA ASN A 34 23.99 13.58 4.22
C ASN A 34 24.25 15.01 3.68
N LYS A 35 23.61 15.42 2.58
CA LYS A 35 23.65 16.82 2.10
C LYS A 35 22.79 17.75 2.96
N VAL A 36 21.77 17.23 3.63
CA VAL A 36 20.86 17.98 4.53
C VAL A 36 21.43 18.08 5.94
N GLN A 37 22.30 17.16 6.39
CA GLN A 37 22.97 17.30 7.69
C GLN A 37 23.76 18.63 7.84
N ARG A 38 24.15 19.24 6.72
CA ARG A 38 24.80 20.57 6.68
C ARG A 38 23.81 21.75 6.74
N GLY A 39 22.51 21.49 6.91
CA GLY A 39 21.44 22.49 7.00
C GLY A 39 20.23 22.19 6.12
N ARG A 40 19.93 23.08 5.17
CA ARG A 40 18.82 22.92 4.22
C ARG A 40 19.31 23.09 2.79
N LEU A 41 18.63 22.48 1.83
CA LEU A 41 18.92 22.72 0.42
C LEU A 41 18.27 24.02 -0.05
N LYS A 42 18.92 24.66 -1.03
CA LYS A 42 18.29 25.73 -1.80
C LYS A 42 17.11 25.16 -2.58
N GLU A 43 16.09 25.98 -2.78
CA GLU A 43 14.84 25.57 -3.41
C GLU A 43 15.05 24.92 -4.79
N ASP A 44 15.95 25.47 -5.61
CA ASP A 44 16.24 24.90 -6.93
C ASP A 44 16.90 23.51 -6.87
N ALA A 45 17.77 23.28 -5.89
CA ALA A 45 18.41 21.99 -5.68
C ALA A 45 17.40 20.96 -5.13
N ALA A 46 16.60 21.35 -4.13
CA ALA A 46 15.52 20.52 -3.60
C ALA A 46 14.50 20.15 -4.67
N ARG A 47 14.14 21.10 -5.55
CA ARG A 47 13.25 20.87 -6.69
C ARG A 47 13.82 19.83 -7.64
N LYS A 48 15.11 19.90 -7.98
CA LYS A 48 15.75 18.91 -8.87
C LYS A 48 15.65 17.48 -8.31
N TYR A 49 15.95 17.30 -7.01
CA TYR A 49 15.81 15.99 -6.38
C TYR A 49 14.36 15.53 -6.30
N PHE A 50 13.44 16.45 -5.98
CA PHE A 50 12.01 16.15 -5.94
C PHE A 50 11.45 15.76 -7.32
N GLN A 51 11.91 16.41 -8.40
CA GLN A 51 11.58 16.03 -9.77
C GLN A 51 12.03 14.60 -10.08
N GLN A 52 13.27 14.25 -9.75
CA GLN A 52 13.80 12.89 -9.94
C GLN A 52 13.02 11.86 -9.11
N LEU A 53 12.65 12.20 -7.87
CA LEU A 53 11.87 11.34 -6.98
C LEU A 53 10.49 11.07 -7.58
N ILE A 54 9.76 12.12 -7.94
CA ILE A 54 8.41 12.02 -8.51
C ILE A 54 8.43 11.23 -9.82
N CYS A 55 9.41 11.47 -10.70
CA CYS A 55 9.55 10.69 -11.93
C CYS A 55 9.79 9.19 -11.65
N ALA A 56 10.66 8.85 -10.68
CA ALA A 56 10.91 7.47 -10.29
C ALA A 56 9.67 6.79 -9.71
N VAL A 57 8.93 7.49 -8.83
CA VAL A 57 7.73 6.96 -8.18
C VAL A 57 6.59 6.80 -9.20
N ASP A 58 6.35 7.78 -10.08
CA ASP A 58 5.37 7.70 -11.17
C ASP A 58 5.66 6.51 -12.11
N PHE A 59 6.94 6.29 -12.44
CA PHE A 59 7.37 5.16 -13.24
C PHE A 59 7.06 3.79 -12.59
N CYS A 60 7.14 3.69 -11.26
CA CYS A 60 6.73 2.49 -10.53
C CYS A 60 5.22 2.35 -10.42
N HIS A 61 4.52 3.45 -10.09
CA HIS A 61 3.06 3.47 -9.93
C HIS A 61 2.34 3.08 -11.21
N SER A 62 2.81 3.55 -12.38
CA SER A 62 2.29 3.14 -13.70
C SER A 62 2.42 1.65 -14.00
N ARG A 63 3.20 0.90 -13.22
CA ARG A 63 3.38 -0.56 -13.32
C ARG A 63 2.73 -1.31 -12.16
N GLY A 64 1.91 -0.65 -11.35
CA GLY A 64 1.29 -1.22 -10.17
C GLY A 64 2.27 -1.55 -9.03
N VAL A 65 3.49 -0.99 -9.07
CA VAL A 65 4.50 -1.16 -8.01
C VAL A 65 4.48 0.07 -7.13
N TYR A 66 4.25 -0.13 -5.83
CA TYR A 66 4.24 0.93 -4.81
C TYR A 66 5.40 0.70 -3.84
N HIS A 67 6.05 1.76 -3.40
CA HIS A 67 7.19 1.63 -2.51
C HIS A 67 6.74 1.34 -1.06
N ARG A 68 5.74 2.05 -0.54
CA ARG A 68 5.14 1.89 0.80
C ARG A 68 6.02 2.19 2.02
N ASP A 69 7.31 2.48 1.81
CA ASP A 69 8.28 2.79 2.88
C ASP A 69 9.32 3.78 2.36
N LEU A 70 8.88 4.85 1.68
CA LEU A 70 9.77 5.90 1.21
C LEU A 70 10.31 6.69 2.42
N LYS A 71 11.62 6.64 2.60
CA LYS A 71 12.34 7.22 3.73
C LYS A 71 13.74 7.67 3.32
N PRO A 72 14.41 8.51 4.13
CA PRO A 72 15.75 9.03 3.85
C PRO A 72 16.78 7.97 3.42
N GLU A 73 16.75 6.83 4.09
CA GLU A 73 17.68 5.73 3.94
C GLU A 73 17.58 5.09 2.54
N ASN A 74 16.42 5.23 1.87
CA ASN A 74 16.18 4.66 0.55
C ASN A 74 16.47 5.65 -0.59
N LEU A 75 16.96 6.86 -0.27
CA LEU A 75 17.26 7.92 -1.23
C LEU A 75 18.77 8.12 -1.32
N LEU A 76 19.38 7.52 -2.33
CA LEU A 76 20.82 7.53 -2.56
C LEU A 76 21.20 8.51 -3.67
N LEU A 77 22.49 8.85 -3.75
CA LEU A 77 23.06 9.69 -4.80
C LEU A 77 24.12 8.94 -5.59
N ASP A 78 24.06 9.04 -6.91
CA ASP A 78 25.15 8.55 -7.77
C ASP A 78 26.38 9.49 -7.75
N GLU A 79 27.43 9.11 -8.49
CA GLU A 79 28.67 9.91 -8.62
C GLU A 79 28.42 11.31 -9.20
N ASN A 80 27.36 11.47 -9.99
CA ASN A 80 26.96 12.72 -10.63
C ASN A 80 25.96 13.52 -9.76
N SER A 81 25.74 13.12 -8.51
CA SER A 81 24.73 13.71 -7.61
C SER A 81 23.30 13.66 -8.14
N ASN A 82 22.93 12.61 -8.88
CA ASN A 82 21.53 12.32 -9.21
C ASN A 82 20.93 11.34 -8.21
N LEU A 83 19.64 11.50 -7.95
CA LEU A 83 18.89 10.62 -7.07
C LEU A 83 18.79 9.21 -7.65
N LYS A 84 18.98 8.22 -6.78
CA LYS A 84 18.70 6.80 -6.99
C LYS A 84 17.85 6.30 -5.83
N VAL A 85 16.63 5.88 -6.13
CA VAL A 85 15.73 5.31 -5.13
C VAL A 85 15.96 3.81 -5.03
N SER A 86 16.23 3.29 -3.84
CA SER A 86 16.46 1.87 -3.55
C SER A 86 15.23 1.17 -2.98
N ASP A 87 15.31 -0.15 -2.80
CA ASP A 87 14.39 -0.97 -2.00
C ASP A 87 12.91 -0.98 -2.40
N PHE A 88 12.61 -0.68 -3.66
CA PHE A 88 11.27 -0.88 -4.22
C PHE A 88 10.85 -2.36 -4.14
N GLY A 89 9.71 -2.63 -3.50
CA GLY A 89 9.07 -3.95 -3.51
C GLY A 89 9.64 -4.98 -2.53
N LEU A 90 10.73 -4.68 -1.80
CA LEU A 90 11.19 -5.50 -0.67
C LEU A 90 10.41 -5.20 0.62
N SER A 91 9.82 -4.01 0.72
CA SER A 91 8.94 -3.57 1.81
C SER A 91 7.70 -4.45 1.96
N ALA A 92 7.07 -4.85 0.86
CA ALA A 92 5.90 -5.73 0.87
C ALA A 92 6.21 -7.15 1.37
N LEU A 93 7.46 -7.62 1.24
CA LEU A 93 7.90 -8.93 1.74
C LEU A 93 8.31 -8.89 3.23
N ALA A 94 8.80 -7.73 3.70
CA ALA A 94 9.25 -7.56 5.08
C ALA A 94 8.09 -7.51 6.10
N GLU A 95 6.91 -7.05 5.69
CA GLU A 95 5.70 -7.05 6.54
C GLU A 95 5.15 -8.47 6.81
N CYS A 96 5.61 -9.50 6.09
CA CYS A 96 5.13 -10.88 6.28
C CYS A 96 5.77 -11.64 7.46
N LYS A 97 6.65 -11.03 8.28
CA LYS A 97 7.43 -11.79 9.29
C LYS A 97 7.48 -11.28 10.73
N ARG A 98 6.60 -10.37 11.17
CA ARG A 98 6.57 -9.98 12.59
C ARG A 98 5.16 -10.09 13.18
N GLN A 99 4.98 -11.10 14.02
CA GLN A 99 3.72 -11.61 14.60
C GLN A 99 3.32 -10.90 15.91
N ASP A 100 3.96 -9.80 16.26
CA ASP A 100 3.96 -9.23 17.61
C ASP A 100 3.08 -7.99 17.78
N GLY A 101 2.35 -7.54 16.75
CA GLY A 101 1.26 -6.57 16.88
C GLY A 101 1.64 -5.15 17.34
N LEU A 102 2.84 -4.95 17.91
CA LEU A 102 3.41 -3.66 18.27
C LEU A 102 4.31 -3.17 17.13
N LEU A 103 4.10 -1.92 16.69
CA LEU A 103 5.06 -1.20 15.85
C LEU A 103 6.29 -0.86 16.71
N HIS A 104 7.13 -1.84 16.99
CA HIS A 104 8.49 -1.59 17.46
C HIS A 104 9.44 -1.66 16.27
N THR A 105 9.54 -0.54 15.56
CA THR A 105 10.75 -0.21 14.80
C THR A 105 11.62 0.65 15.71
N THR A 106 12.54 0.00 16.42
CA THR A 106 13.54 0.64 17.31
C THR A 106 14.61 1.45 16.57
N CYS A 107 14.46 1.76 15.27
CA CYS A 107 15.43 2.56 14.49
C CYS A 107 14.80 3.33 13.29
N GLY A 108 13.47 3.49 13.18
CA GLY A 108 12.86 4.22 12.06
C GLY A 108 11.95 5.35 12.56
N THR A 109 12.09 6.56 12.01
CA THR A 109 11.22 7.68 12.40
C THR A 109 9.87 7.52 11.69
N PRO A 110 8.74 7.26 12.37
CA PRO A 110 7.42 7.09 11.73
C PRO A 110 6.89 8.38 11.07
N ALA A 111 7.66 9.47 11.10
CA ALA A 111 7.29 10.79 10.58
C ALA A 111 7.10 10.85 9.05
N TYR A 112 7.60 9.86 8.30
CA TYR A 112 7.45 9.78 6.84
C TYR A 112 6.18 9.02 6.40
N VAL A 113 5.50 8.36 7.35
CA VAL A 113 4.38 7.47 7.08
C VAL A 113 3.07 8.27 7.01
N ALA A 114 2.21 7.92 6.05
CA ALA A 114 0.91 8.58 5.89
C ALA A 114 -0.07 8.23 7.03
N PRO A 115 -1.01 9.13 7.38
CA PRO A 115 -1.97 8.90 8.48
C PRO A 115 -2.75 7.59 8.34
N GLU A 116 -3.15 7.24 7.12
CA GLU A 116 -3.92 6.03 6.84
C GLU A 116 -3.11 4.73 7.02
N VAL A 117 -1.79 4.77 6.84
CA VAL A 117 -0.90 3.62 7.03
C VAL A 117 -0.72 3.33 8.52
N ILE A 118 -0.63 4.38 9.35
CA ILE A 118 -0.58 4.26 10.82
C ILE A 118 -1.86 3.58 11.36
N ASN A 119 -3.00 3.85 10.73
CA ASN A 119 -4.30 3.31 11.13
C ASN A 119 -4.56 1.87 10.67
N ARG A 120 -3.58 1.20 10.03
CA ARG A 120 -3.57 -0.23 9.65
C ARG A 120 -4.82 -0.76 8.93
N LYS A 121 -5.54 0.11 8.22
CA LYS A 121 -6.55 -0.30 7.23
C LYS A 121 -5.84 -0.51 5.89
N GLY A 122 -6.35 -1.39 5.03
CA GLY A 122 -5.86 -1.44 3.65
C GLY A 122 -5.85 -0.03 3.06
N TYR A 123 -4.71 0.39 2.52
CA TYR A 123 -4.49 1.76 2.05
C TYR A 123 -4.10 1.77 0.58
N ASP A 124 -4.33 2.91 -0.08
CA ASP A 124 -3.84 3.16 -1.42
C ASP A 124 -2.33 3.46 -1.35
N GLY A 125 -1.52 2.51 -1.83
CA GLY A 125 -0.07 2.62 -1.85
C GLY A 125 0.43 3.84 -2.63
N ALA A 126 -0.28 4.26 -3.68
CA ALA A 126 0.10 5.43 -4.47
C ALA A 126 -0.07 6.71 -3.64
N LYS A 127 -1.20 6.84 -2.93
CA LYS A 127 -1.44 8.01 -2.05
C LYS A 127 -0.47 8.04 -0.87
N ALA A 128 -0.13 6.88 -0.30
CA ALA A 128 0.84 6.79 0.78
C ALA A 128 2.24 7.25 0.33
N ASP A 129 2.71 6.79 -0.84
CA ASP A 129 4.00 7.22 -1.40
C ASP A 129 4.05 8.73 -1.68
N ILE A 130 2.94 9.31 -2.17
CA ILE A 130 2.82 10.77 -2.39
C ILE A 130 2.99 11.55 -1.08
N TRP A 131 2.38 11.08 0.02
CA TRP A 131 2.58 11.69 1.34
C TRP A 131 4.05 11.66 1.75
N SER A 132 4.70 10.50 1.66
CA SER A 132 6.12 10.35 1.99
C SER A 132 7.01 11.26 1.15
N CYS A 133 6.72 11.40 -0.16
CA CYS A 133 7.40 12.37 -1.03
C CYS A 133 7.24 13.82 -0.52
N GLY A 134 6.07 14.18 0.00
CA GLY A 134 5.82 15.49 0.61
C GLY A 134 6.65 15.73 1.86
N VAL A 135 6.74 14.73 2.75
CA VAL A 135 7.59 14.80 3.95
C VAL A 135 9.05 14.96 3.55
N ILE A 136 9.52 14.18 2.58
CA ILE A 136 10.89 14.30 2.03
C ILE A 136 11.14 15.70 1.49
N LEU A 137 10.26 16.23 0.64
CA LEU A 137 10.40 17.60 0.10
C LEU A 137 10.49 18.65 1.22
N PHE A 138 9.63 18.54 2.23
CA PHE A 138 9.68 19.43 3.38
C PHE A 138 11.06 19.37 4.06
N VAL A 139 11.57 18.18 4.35
CA VAL A 139 12.86 18.03 5.04
C VAL A 139 14.01 18.57 4.19
N LEU A 140 14.01 18.34 2.87
CA LEU A 140 15.04 18.90 1.97
C LEU A 140 15.10 20.43 2.05
N LEU A 141 13.95 21.10 2.20
CA LEU A 141 13.83 22.56 2.23
C LEU A 141 13.96 23.17 3.63
N ALA A 142 13.54 22.45 4.67
CA ALA A 142 13.49 22.93 6.04
C ALA A 142 14.75 22.55 6.83
N GLY A 143 15.33 21.37 6.55
CA GLY A 143 16.37 20.75 7.36
C GLY A 143 15.85 20.02 8.61
N PHE A 144 14.52 19.94 8.79
CA PHE A 144 13.85 19.27 9.90
C PHE A 144 12.51 18.69 9.47
N LEU A 145 11.90 17.82 10.30
CA LEU A 145 10.65 17.12 9.99
C LEU A 145 9.41 18.03 10.12
N PRO A 146 8.42 17.90 9.23
CA PRO A 146 7.17 18.66 9.33
C PRO A 146 6.36 18.27 10.57
N PHE A 147 6.39 16.98 10.93
CA PHE A 147 5.70 16.42 12.08
C PHE A 147 6.73 15.86 13.06
N HIS A 148 6.94 16.57 14.16
CA HIS A 148 7.82 16.13 15.24
C HIS A 148 7.24 16.57 16.58
N ASP A 149 7.36 15.68 17.57
CA ASP A 149 7.04 15.97 18.96
C ASP A 149 7.81 15.01 19.87
N LYS A 150 8.06 15.41 21.12
CA LYS A 150 8.65 14.54 22.14
C LYS A 150 7.67 13.44 22.55
N ASN A 151 6.37 13.75 22.52
CA ASN A 151 5.31 12.77 22.77
C ASN A 151 4.85 12.13 21.45
N LEU A 152 5.02 10.82 21.32
CA LEU A 152 4.64 10.08 20.12
C LEU A 152 3.15 10.23 19.78
N MET A 153 2.25 10.28 20.77
CA MET A 153 0.82 10.46 20.52
C MET A 153 0.51 11.86 20.00
N ASP A 154 1.20 12.89 20.45
CA ASP A 154 1.00 14.24 19.93
C ASP A 154 1.61 14.40 18.53
N MET A 155 2.72 13.73 18.24
CA MET A 155 3.23 13.60 16.87
C MET A 155 2.20 12.91 15.96
N TYR A 156 1.58 11.80 16.39
CA TYR A 156 0.53 11.13 15.61
C TYR A 156 -0.71 12.00 15.42
N LYS A 157 -1.12 12.78 16.43
CA LYS A 157 -2.20 13.77 16.28
C LYS A 157 -1.86 14.83 15.25
N LYS A 158 -0.62 15.33 15.23
CA LYS A 158 -0.13 16.29 14.23
C LYS A 158 -0.16 15.67 12.83
N ILE A 159 0.29 14.43 12.68
CA ILE A 159 0.23 13.70 11.40
C ILE A 159 -1.22 13.55 10.94
N GLY A 160 -2.11 13.08 11.81
CA GLY A 160 -3.53 12.85 11.49
C GLY A 160 -4.30 14.13 11.12
N LYS A 161 -3.91 15.28 11.68
CA LYS A 161 -4.49 16.60 11.33
C LYS A 161 -3.71 17.35 10.24
N ALA A 162 -2.60 16.79 9.77
CA ALA A 162 -1.59 17.49 8.96
C ALA A 162 -1.22 18.87 9.53
N GLU A 163 -0.98 18.94 10.84
CA GLU A 163 -0.58 20.15 11.52
C GLU A 163 0.94 20.35 11.43
N PHE A 164 1.38 21.14 10.43
CA PHE A 164 2.78 21.53 10.24
C PHE A 164 2.90 23.02 9.92
N LYS A 165 4.08 23.61 10.19
CA LYS A 165 4.36 25.01 9.90
C LYS A 165 5.46 25.12 8.85
N CYS A 166 5.18 25.82 7.75
CA CYS A 166 6.18 26.12 6.74
C CYS A 166 7.09 27.27 7.20
N PRO A 167 8.43 27.08 7.21
CA PRO A 167 9.38 28.12 7.56
C PRO A 167 9.26 29.39 6.70
N GLY A 168 9.65 30.56 7.23
CA GLY A 168 9.55 31.85 6.53
C GLY A 168 10.22 31.91 5.15
N TRP A 169 11.29 31.15 4.94
CA TRP A 169 12.04 31.10 3.68
C TRP A 169 11.40 30.23 2.59
N PHE A 170 10.27 29.57 2.84
CA PHE A 170 9.55 28.83 1.80
C PHE A 170 8.81 29.80 0.88
N SER A 171 8.99 29.64 -0.43
CA SER A 171 8.20 30.37 -1.43
C SER A 171 6.70 30.05 -1.30
N ILE A 172 5.85 30.98 -1.74
CA ILE A 172 4.40 30.78 -1.71
C ILE A 172 4.01 29.55 -2.53
N ASP A 173 4.68 29.32 -3.65
CA ASP A 173 4.40 28.22 -4.56
C ASP A 173 4.66 26.85 -3.93
N VAL A 174 5.80 26.69 -3.24
CA VAL A 174 6.11 25.41 -2.57
C VAL A 174 5.20 25.16 -1.38
N ARG A 175 4.80 26.20 -0.63
CA ARG A 175 3.82 26.07 0.46
C ARG A 175 2.49 25.55 -0.06
N ARG A 176 1.98 26.13 -1.16
CA ARG A 176 0.73 25.70 -1.80
C ARG A 176 0.82 24.25 -2.29
N LEU A 177 1.95 23.84 -2.83
CA LEU A 177 2.18 22.45 -3.24
C LEU A 177 2.20 21.51 -2.03
N LEU A 178 2.96 21.83 -0.98
CA LEU A 178 3.08 20.99 0.22
C LEU A 178 1.76 20.77 0.93
N VAL A 179 0.91 21.80 1.06
CA VAL A 179 -0.43 21.66 1.68
C VAL A 179 -1.32 20.68 0.89
N ARG A 180 -1.18 20.62 -0.44
CA ARG A 180 -1.94 19.68 -1.28
C ARG A 180 -1.39 18.25 -1.25
N ILE A 181 -0.08 18.10 -1.04
CA ILE A 181 0.59 16.80 -0.91
C ILE A 181 0.33 16.20 0.48
N LEU A 182 0.49 17.00 1.53
CA LEU A 182 0.29 16.62 2.93
C LEU A 182 -1.17 16.80 3.36
N ASP A 183 -2.11 16.43 2.49
CA ASP A 183 -3.53 16.32 2.83
C ASP A 183 -3.77 15.00 3.57
N PRO A 184 -4.27 15.00 4.82
CA PRO A 184 -4.45 13.78 5.59
C PRO A 184 -5.54 12.88 5.01
N ASN A 185 -6.45 13.40 4.19
CA ASN A 185 -7.45 12.61 3.51
C ASN A 185 -6.91 12.10 2.15
N PRO A 186 -6.70 10.78 1.98
CA PRO A 186 -6.14 10.23 0.75
C PRO A 186 -7.02 10.47 -0.49
N ASN A 187 -8.33 10.67 -0.33
CA ASN A 187 -9.25 10.91 -1.45
C ASN A 187 -9.10 12.31 -2.04
N THR A 188 -8.81 13.32 -1.22
CA THR A 188 -8.62 14.71 -1.64
C THR A 188 -7.14 15.05 -1.89
N ARG A 189 -6.22 14.23 -1.36
CA ARG A 189 -4.78 14.32 -1.61
C ARG A 189 -4.47 14.36 -3.10
N ILE A 190 -3.64 15.32 -3.48
CA ILE A 190 -3.21 15.57 -4.87
C ILE A 190 -2.71 14.28 -5.53
N SER A 191 -3.06 14.08 -6.79
CA SER A 191 -2.58 12.95 -7.59
C SER A 191 -1.20 13.24 -8.20
N MET A 192 -0.52 12.19 -8.64
CA MET A 192 0.80 12.30 -9.27
C MET A 192 0.75 13.18 -10.52
N GLU A 193 -0.29 13.06 -11.35
CA GLU A 193 -0.42 13.89 -12.56
C GLU A 193 -0.49 15.38 -12.22
N LYS A 194 -1.28 15.72 -11.20
CA LYS A 194 -1.44 17.11 -10.72
C LYS A 194 -0.17 17.68 -10.10
N ILE A 195 0.71 16.83 -9.52
CA ILE A 195 2.04 17.26 -9.06
C ILE A 195 2.91 17.61 -10.27
N MET A 196 2.94 16.76 -11.29
CA MET A 196 3.76 16.96 -12.49
C MET A 196 3.29 18.15 -13.37
N GLU A 197 2.03 18.54 -13.26
CA GLU A 197 1.47 19.74 -13.90
C GLU A 197 1.75 21.03 -13.11
N ASN A 198 2.18 20.93 -11.85
CA ASN A 198 2.33 22.08 -10.98
C ASN A 198 3.43 23.04 -11.49
N PRO A 199 3.21 24.37 -11.49
CA PRO A 199 4.20 25.34 -11.95
C PRO A 199 5.53 25.29 -11.19
N TRP A 200 5.48 25.07 -9.86
CA TRP A 200 6.67 24.93 -9.05
C TRP A 200 7.48 23.71 -9.46
N PHE A 201 6.80 22.59 -9.76
CA PHE A 201 7.44 21.36 -10.22
C PHE A 201 8.04 21.51 -11.61
N ARG A 202 7.35 22.17 -12.55
CA ARG A 202 7.82 22.31 -13.94
C ARG A 202 8.97 23.29 -14.11
N LYS A 203 9.22 24.18 -13.15
CA LYS A 203 10.31 25.15 -13.21
C LYS A 203 11.67 24.47 -13.36
N GLY A 204 12.33 24.70 -14.49
CA GLY A 204 13.66 24.14 -14.78
C GLY A 204 13.69 22.62 -14.93
N LEU A 205 12.56 21.98 -15.24
CA LEU A 205 12.47 20.53 -15.43
C LEU A 205 13.28 20.11 -16.68
N ASP A 206 14.20 19.17 -16.50
CA ASP A 206 14.99 18.61 -17.60
C ASP A 206 14.12 17.78 -18.55
N ALA A 207 14.13 18.12 -19.84
CA ALA A 207 13.41 17.40 -20.87
C ALA A 207 13.77 15.91 -20.97
N LYS A 208 14.97 15.51 -20.50
CA LYS A 208 15.39 14.10 -20.43
C LYS A 208 14.57 13.28 -19.43
N LEU A 209 14.16 13.90 -18.32
CA LEU A 209 13.29 13.25 -17.32
C LEU A 209 11.88 12.99 -17.90
N LEU A 210 11.39 13.89 -18.75
CA LEU A 210 10.11 13.71 -19.43
C LEU A 210 10.14 12.57 -20.45
N LYS A 211 11.22 12.45 -21.24
CA LYS A 211 11.33 11.42 -22.30
C LYS A 211 11.24 9.99 -21.78
N HIS A 212 11.79 9.71 -20.59
CA HIS A 212 11.72 8.40 -19.97
C HIS A 212 10.30 8.02 -19.47
N ASN A 213 9.46 9.01 -19.08
CA ASN A 213 8.07 8.74 -18.70
C ASN A 213 7.15 8.52 -19.91
N PHE A 214 7.40 9.15 -21.05
CA PHE A 214 6.54 9.00 -22.24
C PHE A 214 6.76 7.69 -23.01
N GLN A 215 7.97 7.10 -22.99
CA GLN A 215 8.22 5.81 -23.65
C GLN A 215 7.41 4.66 -23.03
N VAL A 216 7.03 4.78 -21.76
CA VAL A 216 6.18 3.79 -21.07
C VAL A 216 4.73 3.94 -21.51
N LYS A 217 4.19 5.17 -21.51
CA LYS A 217 2.80 5.44 -21.91
C LYS A 217 2.52 5.09 -23.37
N ALA A 218 3.54 5.19 -24.24
CA ALA A 218 3.41 4.77 -25.63
C ALA A 218 3.14 3.26 -25.77
N PHE A 219 3.72 2.41 -24.90
CA PHE A 219 3.44 0.98 -24.90
C PHE A 219 2.01 0.66 -24.44
N ASP A 220 1.45 1.44 -23.51
CA ASP A 220 0.05 1.31 -23.10
C ASP A 220 -0.92 1.67 -24.25
N ILE A 221 -0.57 2.65 -25.08
CA ILE A 221 -1.34 3.00 -26.29
C ILE A 221 -1.29 1.86 -27.34
N ILE A 222 -0.18 1.15 -27.45
CA ILE A 222 -0.04 0.00 -28.37
C ILE A 222 -0.79 -1.22 -27.81
N SER A 223 -0.77 -1.43 -26.48
CA SER A 223 -1.55 -2.46 -25.77
C SER A 223 -3.07 -2.24 -25.83
N LEU A 224 -3.52 -1.03 -26.12
CA LEU A 224 -4.93 -0.67 -26.32
C LEU A 224 -5.32 -0.63 -27.81
N SER A 225 -4.36 -0.85 -28.73
CA SER A 225 -4.68 -0.99 -30.14
C SER A 225 -5.38 -2.33 -30.36
N THR A 226 -6.51 -2.30 -31.06
CA THR A 226 -7.43 -3.42 -31.28
C THR A 226 -6.82 -4.62 -32.05
N GLY A 227 -5.52 -4.60 -32.35
CA GLY A 227 -4.81 -5.63 -33.11
C GLY A 227 -3.80 -6.47 -32.31
N LEU A 228 -3.58 -6.21 -31.02
CA LEU A 228 -2.63 -6.97 -30.17
C LEU A 228 -3.22 -7.15 -28.76
N ASP A 229 -4.29 -7.94 -28.67
CA ASP A 229 -4.86 -8.34 -27.39
C ASP A 229 -4.00 -9.45 -26.74
N LEU A 230 -3.21 -9.07 -25.74
CA LEU A 230 -2.42 -9.99 -24.90
C LEU A 230 -3.13 -10.32 -23.58
N SER A 231 -4.43 -10.01 -23.44
CA SER A 231 -5.22 -10.39 -22.25
C SER A 231 -5.17 -11.91 -21.98
N GLY A 232 -5.01 -12.72 -23.03
CA GLY A 232 -4.82 -14.17 -22.94
C GLY A 232 -3.48 -14.65 -22.37
N MET A 233 -2.49 -13.78 -22.15
CA MET A 233 -1.22 -14.16 -21.48
C MET A 233 -1.23 -13.92 -19.97
N PHE A 234 -2.26 -13.24 -19.44
CA PHE A 234 -2.47 -13.04 -18.02
C PHE A 234 -3.74 -13.78 -17.58
N GLU A 235 -3.69 -15.11 -17.61
CA GLU A 235 -4.51 -15.87 -16.66
C GLU A 235 -4.14 -15.38 -15.25
N GLU A 236 -5.09 -14.76 -14.55
CA GLU A 236 -4.99 -14.37 -13.16
C GLU A 236 -4.63 -15.61 -12.31
N SER A 237 -3.33 -15.85 -12.15
CA SER A 237 -2.81 -16.98 -11.42
C SER A 237 -3.12 -16.83 -9.93
N GLU A 238 -4.11 -17.61 -9.47
CA GLU A 238 -4.22 -18.25 -8.16
C GLU A 238 -3.51 -17.56 -6.98
N LYS A 239 -4.22 -16.78 -6.13
CA LYS A 239 -3.72 -16.48 -4.76
C LYS A 239 -4.67 -15.93 -3.70
N LYS A 240 -6.01 -15.99 -3.82
CA LYS A 240 -6.90 -15.65 -2.68
C LYS A 240 -7.31 -16.91 -1.92
N ARG A 241 -6.50 -17.31 -0.92
CA ARG A 241 -6.80 -18.39 0.05
C ARG A 241 -7.69 -17.93 1.21
N GLU A 242 -7.97 -16.63 1.26
CA GLU A 242 -8.65 -15.92 2.34
C GLU A 242 -9.67 -14.95 1.73
N SER A 243 -10.87 -14.93 2.28
CA SER A 243 -11.95 -14.01 1.89
C SER A 243 -12.43 -13.27 3.13
N LYS A 244 -12.51 -11.94 3.06
CA LYS A 244 -12.90 -11.12 4.20
C LYS A 244 -14.13 -10.30 3.88
N PHE A 245 -14.99 -10.10 4.88
CA PHE A 245 -16.11 -9.19 4.79
C PHE A 245 -16.29 -8.42 6.09
N THR A 246 -16.91 -7.24 5.99
CA THR A 246 -17.24 -6.42 7.15
C THR A 246 -18.72 -6.53 7.47
N SER A 247 -19.08 -6.42 8.75
CA SER A 247 -20.45 -6.50 9.23
C SER A 247 -20.70 -5.46 10.33
N THR A 248 -21.87 -4.83 10.30
CA THR A 248 -22.37 -3.96 11.38
C THR A 248 -23.23 -4.72 12.40
N SER A 249 -23.48 -6.02 12.16
CA SER A 249 -24.15 -6.90 13.12
C SER A 249 -23.24 -7.19 14.32
N THR A 250 -23.84 -7.57 15.45
CA THR A 250 -23.07 -7.97 16.64
C THR A 250 -22.32 -9.29 16.39
N ALA A 251 -21.23 -9.52 17.13
CA ALA A 251 -20.49 -10.78 17.06
C ALA A 251 -21.40 -12.00 17.28
N SER A 252 -22.37 -11.92 18.20
CA SER A 252 -23.34 -13.00 18.45
C SER A 252 -24.20 -13.33 17.23
N THR A 253 -24.69 -12.33 16.51
CA THR A 253 -25.47 -12.52 15.26
C THR A 253 -24.60 -13.14 14.16
N ILE A 254 -23.36 -12.68 14.01
CA ILE A 254 -22.42 -13.21 13.03
C ILE A 254 -22.10 -14.68 13.32
N ILE A 255 -21.80 -15.02 14.58
CA ILE A 255 -21.53 -16.40 15.01
C ILE A 255 -22.73 -17.29 14.73
N SER A 256 -23.95 -16.85 15.10
CA SER A 256 -25.18 -17.61 14.85
C SER A 256 -25.38 -17.86 13.35
N LYS A 257 -25.11 -16.88 12.49
CA LYS A 257 -25.27 -17.06 11.04
C LYS A 257 -24.25 -18.05 10.47
N ILE A 258 -23.01 -18.02 10.95
CA ILE A 258 -21.97 -18.97 10.56
C ILE A 258 -22.33 -20.39 11.04
N GLU A 259 -22.90 -20.53 12.24
CA GLU A 259 -23.42 -21.80 12.75
C GLU A 259 -24.50 -22.40 11.86
N ASP A 260 -25.46 -21.58 11.42
CA ASP A 260 -26.55 -22.03 10.56
C ASP A 260 -26.03 -22.46 9.18
N ILE A 261 -25.05 -21.75 8.64
CA ILE A 261 -24.36 -22.13 7.40
C ILE A 261 -23.63 -23.46 7.58
N ALA A 262 -22.88 -23.63 8.67
CA ALA A 262 -22.17 -24.87 8.96
C ALA A 262 -23.13 -26.06 9.06
N LYS A 263 -24.28 -25.90 9.73
CA LYS A 263 -25.33 -26.93 9.82
C LYS A 263 -25.91 -27.27 8.45
N SER A 264 -26.27 -26.25 7.65
CA SER A 264 -26.84 -26.43 6.31
C SER A 264 -25.88 -27.19 5.39
N LEU A 265 -24.59 -26.87 5.46
CA LEU A 265 -23.52 -27.50 4.69
C LEU A 265 -23.03 -28.83 5.30
N ARG A 266 -23.63 -29.30 6.40
CA ARG A 266 -23.21 -30.50 7.15
C ARG A 266 -21.72 -30.49 7.52
N LEU A 267 -21.20 -29.31 7.83
CA LEU A 267 -19.84 -29.09 8.34
C LEU A 267 -19.84 -29.24 9.86
N LYS A 268 -18.82 -29.91 10.39
CA LYS A 268 -18.57 -29.99 11.82
C LYS A 268 -17.98 -28.66 12.29
N LEU A 269 -18.71 -27.96 13.16
CA LEU A 269 -18.25 -26.69 13.75
C LEU A 269 -17.57 -26.92 15.11
N THR A 270 -16.39 -26.34 15.30
CA THR A 270 -15.67 -26.29 16.58
C THR A 270 -15.36 -24.84 16.93
N LYS A 271 -15.77 -24.39 18.12
CA LYS A 271 -15.45 -23.05 18.64
C LYS A 271 -14.14 -23.10 19.41
N LYS A 272 -13.27 -22.12 19.21
CA LYS A 272 -12.04 -21.92 19.99
C LYS A 272 -12.04 -20.54 20.66
N ASP A 273 -11.18 -20.37 21.65
CA ASP A 273 -10.98 -19.08 22.32
C ASP A 273 -10.56 -18.00 21.32
N GLY A 274 -10.97 -16.76 21.57
CA GLY A 274 -10.62 -15.61 20.71
C GLY A 274 -11.52 -15.39 19.50
N GLY A 275 -12.71 -16.00 19.42
CA GLY A 275 -13.67 -15.74 18.33
C GLY A 275 -13.40 -16.54 17.04
N LEU A 276 -12.56 -17.59 17.12
CA LEU A 276 -12.25 -18.48 16.02
C LEU A 276 -13.24 -19.64 15.93
N LEU A 277 -13.88 -19.78 14.78
CA LEU A 277 -14.82 -20.84 14.43
C LEU A 277 -14.20 -21.74 13.35
N LYS A 278 -13.97 -23.01 13.65
CA LYS A 278 -13.45 -23.99 12.67
C LYS A 278 -14.59 -24.83 12.11
N MET A 279 -14.72 -24.89 10.79
CA MET A 279 -15.69 -25.70 10.07
C MET A 279 -14.95 -26.75 9.24
N GLU A 280 -15.25 -28.02 9.48
CA GLU A 280 -14.64 -29.13 8.74
C GLU A 280 -15.72 -29.95 8.02
N GLY A 281 -15.47 -30.29 6.76
CA GLY A 281 -16.33 -31.20 6.00
C GLY A 281 -16.32 -32.62 6.54
N SER A 282 -17.24 -33.44 6.06
CA SER A 282 -17.28 -34.88 6.34
C SER A 282 -16.76 -35.72 5.16
N LYS A 283 -16.64 -35.12 3.96
CA LYS A 283 -16.18 -35.80 2.74
C LYS A 283 -14.67 -35.67 2.57
N PHE A 284 -14.01 -36.78 2.26
CA PHE A 284 -12.58 -36.82 1.99
C PHE A 284 -12.31 -36.56 0.50
N GLY A 285 -11.74 -35.40 0.17
CA GLY A 285 -11.35 -35.05 -1.20
C GLY A 285 -9.91 -35.51 -1.52
N ARG A 286 -9.46 -35.27 -2.77
CA ARG A 286 -8.10 -35.62 -3.23
C ARG A 286 -6.98 -34.94 -2.40
N LYS A 287 -7.27 -33.81 -1.76
CA LYS A 287 -6.35 -33.04 -0.89
C LYS A 287 -6.78 -33.06 0.58
N GLY A 288 -7.49 -34.10 1.00
CA GLY A 288 -8.03 -34.24 2.35
C GLY A 288 -9.42 -33.60 2.52
N VAL A 289 -9.90 -33.60 3.77
CA VAL A 289 -11.19 -33.01 4.15
C VAL A 289 -11.12 -31.48 4.03
N MET A 290 -12.14 -30.86 3.45
CA MET A 290 -12.23 -29.40 3.37
C MET A 290 -12.33 -28.79 4.77
N GLY A 291 -11.46 -27.82 5.06
CA GLY A 291 -11.50 -27.04 6.29
C GLY A 291 -11.60 -25.54 6.00
N ILE A 292 -12.46 -24.86 6.75
CA ILE A 292 -12.67 -23.40 6.70
C ILE A 292 -12.61 -22.86 8.12
N ASP A 293 -11.71 -21.93 8.38
CA ASP A 293 -11.68 -21.16 9.62
C ASP A 293 -12.38 -19.82 9.39
N ALA A 294 -13.28 -19.44 10.29
CA ALA A 294 -13.89 -18.13 10.35
C ALA A 294 -13.42 -17.42 11.62
N GLU A 295 -12.74 -16.30 11.48
CA GLU A 295 -12.25 -15.51 12.60
C GLU A 295 -12.95 -14.16 12.61
N ILE A 296 -13.50 -13.79 13.77
CA ILE A 296 -14.28 -12.57 13.94
C ILE A 296 -13.45 -11.59 14.76
N PHE A 297 -13.08 -10.48 14.13
CA PHE A 297 -12.33 -9.40 14.76
C PHE A 297 -13.29 -8.26 15.10
N GLU A 298 -13.41 -7.95 16.38
CA GLU A 298 -14.08 -6.73 16.83
C GLU A 298 -13.16 -5.53 16.55
N VAL A 299 -13.62 -4.61 15.70
CA VAL A 299 -12.88 -3.37 15.38
C VAL A 299 -13.46 -2.21 16.19
N THR A 300 -14.78 -2.17 16.35
CA THR A 300 -15.54 -1.32 17.28
C THR A 300 -16.78 -2.11 17.76
N PRO A 301 -17.48 -1.67 18.83
CA PRO A 301 -18.65 -2.40 19.35
C PRO A 301 -19.77 -2.67 18.32
N ASN A 302 -19.84 -1.86 17.26
CA ASN A 302 -20.85 -1.97 16.19
C ASN A 302 -20.25 -2.31 14.82
N PHE A 303 -18.98 -2.75 14.77
CA PHE A 303 -18.30 -3.08 13.52
C PHE A 303 -17.32 -4.23 13.68
N HIS A 304 -17.56 -5.30 12.94
CA HIS A 304 -16.79 -6.53 12.98
C HIS A 304 -16.21 -6.82 11.59
N LEU A 305 -14.96 -7.30 11.55
CA LEU A 305 -14.33 -7.87 10.37
C LEU A 305 -14.35 -9.39 10.51
N VAL A 306 -14.86 -10.09 9.51
CA VAL A 306 -14.90 -11.56 9.48
C VAL A 306 -13.97 -12.04 8.39
N GLU A 307 -13.03 -12.91 8.76
CA GLU A 307 -12.10 -13.55 7.84
C GLU A 307 -12.43 -15.02 7.68
N LEU A 308 -12.69 -15.45 6.44
CA LEU A 308 -12.90 -16.83 6.04
C LEU A 308 -11.65 -17.36 5.35
N LYS A 309 -10.96 -18.30 5.99
CA LYS A 309 -9.70 -18.87 5.51
C LYS A 309 -9.84 -20.35 5.22
N LYS A 310 -9.37 -20.77 4.04
CA LYS A 310 -9.22 -22.20 3.75
C LYS A 310 -8.07 -22.77 4.58
N THR A 311 -8.34 -23.78 5.40
CA THR A 311 -7.31 -24.47 6.20
C THR A 311 -6.85 -25.78 5.57
N ASN A 312 -7.75 -26.52 4.92
CA ASN A 312 -7.42 -27.81 4.29
C ASN A 312 -8.35 -28.14 3.10
N GLY A 313 -8.03 -29.17 2.31
CA GLY A 313 -8.86 -29.65 1.19
C GLY A 313 -8.56 -29.01 -0.17
N ASP A 314 -9.47 -29.17 -1.14
CA ASP A 314 -9.30 -28.65 -2.50
C ASP A 314 -9.66 -27.15 -2.60
N THR A 315 -8.90 -26.38 -3.38
CA THR A 315 -9.11 -24.93 -3.54
C THR A 315 -10.33 -24.62 -4.40
N LEU A 316 -10.59 -25.41 -5.45
CA LEU A 316 -11.76 -25.23 -6.32
C LEU A 316 -13.05 -25.54 -5.56
N GLU A 317 -13.01 -26.57 -4.72
CA GLU A 317 -14.13 -26.95 -3.86
C GLU A 317 -14.42 -25.85 -2.82
N TYR A 318 -13.38 -25.29 -2.19
CA TYR A 318 -13.51 -24.12 -1.29
C TYR A 318 -14.13 -22.91 -2.00
N GLN A 319 -13.63 -22.55 -3.20
CA GLN A 319 -14.17 -21.42 -3.96
C GLN A 319 -15.63 -21.62 -4.34
N LYS A 320 -16.01 -22.86 -4.69
CA LYS A 320 -17.40 -23.21 -4.99
C LYS A 320 -18.30 -23.02 -3.77
N VAL A 321 -17.93 -23.59 -2.62
CA VAL A 321 -18.69 -23.45 -1.37
C VAL A 321 -18.79 -21.98 -0.93
N LEU A 322 -17.68 -21.24 -1.01
CA LEU A 322 -17.65 -19.84 -0.65
C LEU A 322 -18.58 -19.00 -1.53
N ASN A 323 -18.49 -19.15 -2.86
CA ASN A 323 -19.20 -18.30 -3.80
C ASN A 323 -20.68 -18.68 -3.98
N GLN A 324 -21.01 -19.97 -3.92
CA GLN A 324 -22.36 -20.46 -4.19
C GLN A 324 -23.22 -20.61 -2.93
N GLU A 325 -22.62 -20.84 -1.77
CA GLU A 325 -23.36 -21.14 -0.53
C GLU A 325 -23.14 -20.07 0.54
N MET A 326 -21.88 -19.82 0.94
CA MET A 326 -21.60 -18.91 2.07
C MET A 326 -21.89 -17.45 1.72
N ARG A 327 -21.45 -16.95 0.57
CA ARG A 327 -21.68 -15.56 0.16
C ARG A 327 -23.18 -15.19 0.08
N PRO A 328 -24.05 -15.99 -0.57
CA PRO A 328 -25.48 -15.73 -0.57
C PRO A 328 -26.11 -15.79 0.83
N ALA A 329 -25.69 -16.75 1.67
CA ALA A 329 -26.23 -16.90 3.01
C ALA A 329 -25.82 -15.77 3.96
N LEU A 330 -24.67 -15.14 3.74
CA LEU A 330 -24.15 -14.03 4.56
C LEU A 330 -24.61 -12.65 4.08
N LYS A 331 -25.32 -12.55 2.96
CA LYS A 331 -25.66 -11.26 2.32
C LYS A 331 -26.35 -10.25 3.25
N ASP A 332 -27.12 -10.73 4.23
CA ASP A 332 -27.92 -9.89 5.12
C ASP A 332 -27.08 -9.27 6.25
N ILE A 333 -25.90 -9.83 6.51
CA ILE A 333 -24.97 -9.35 7.54
C ILE A 333 -23.70 -8.74 6.94
N VAL A 334 -23.46 -8.93 5.63
CA VAL A 334 -22.30 -8.40 4.93
C VAL A 334 -22.56 -6.96 4.49
N TRP A 335 -21.77 -6.04 5.02
CA TRP A 335 -21.70 -4.66 4.58
C TRP A 335 -20.89 -4.52 3.29
N ALA A 336 -19.71 -5.16 3.21
CA ALA A 336 -18.89 -5.21 2.00
C ALA A 336 -17.94 -6.41 2.01
N TRP A 337 -17.75 -7.04 0.84
CA TRP A 337 -16.68 -8.01 0.61
C TRP A 337 -15.38 -7.30 0.20
N GLN A 338 -14.24 -7.75 0.71
CA GLN A 338 -12.96 -7.17 0.35
C GLN A 338 -12.61 -7.46 -1.12
N GLY A 339 -12.58 -6.41 -1.95
CA GLY A 339 -12.30 -6.49 -3.39
C GLY A 339 -13.52 -6.39 -4.31
N GLU A 340 -14.73 -6.18 -3.76
CA GLU A 340 -15.92 -5.81 -4.53
C GLU A 340 -16.37 -4.39 -4.15
N GLN A 341 -16.82 -3.59 -5.13
CA GLN A 341 -17.37 -2.26 -4.81
C GLN A 341 -18.70 -2.40 -4.04
N PRO A 342 -18.99 -1.50 -3.10
CA PRO A 342 -20.25 -1.54 -2.35
C PRO A 342 -21.43 -1.43 -3.31
N LYS A 343 -22.41 -2.34 -3.19
CA LYS A 343 -23.71 -2.14 -3.85
C LYS A 343 -24.41 -0.98 -3.16
N HIS A 344 -24.61 0.12 -3.87
CA HIS A 344 -25.54 1.17 -3.46
C HIS A 344 -26.94 0.54 -3.31
N GLN A 345 -27.42 0.41 -2.08
CA GLN A 345 -28.84 0.23 -1.84
C GLN A 345 -29.51 1.57 -2.14
N GLN A 346 -30.22 1.63 -3.27
CA GLN A 346 -31.20 2.66 -3.56
C GLN A 346 -32.26 2.59 -2.45
N GLN A 347 -32.35 3.64 -1.64
CA GLN A 347 -33.56 3.94 -0.89
C GLN A 347 -34.62 4.34 -1.90
N GLU A 348 -35.52 3.41 -2.21
CA GLU A 348 -36.84 3.78 -2.74
C GLU A 348 -37.59 4.53 -1.65
N SER A 349 -38.04 5.72 -2.03
CA SER A 349 -38.88 6.60 -1.24
C SER A 349 -40.30 6.03 -1.20
N CYS A 350 -40.88 5.97 -0.01
CA CYS A 350 -42.31 6.13 0.23
C CYS A 350 -42.48 6.99 1.48
#